data_AF-A0A954WXL1-F1
#
_entry.id   AF-A0A954WXL1-F1
#
_cell.length_a   1.000
_cell.length_b   1.000
_cell.length_c   1.000
_cell.angle_alpha   90.00
_cell.angle_beta   90.00
_cell.angle_gamma   90.00
#
_symmetry.space_group_name_H-M   'P 1'
#
loop_
_entity.id
_entity.type
_entity.pdbx_description
1 polymer ?
#
loop_
_entity_poly.entity_id
_entity_poly.type
_entity_poly.pdbx_seq_one_letter_code
_entity_poly.pdbx_strand_id
1 'polypeptide(L)'
;MRCTLIKSVLVAAVMYSLCHAQPAVTDGLTVYYSFDELVDGEFLDGSPNHLNGLITLGFEDANEDDLDDIRLDTDIKYRGAGSAFFDTNADVKEDYIAVCDPVNQPEHNDGCGEPLDDRPAYVPSNGFTVAAWLNVEEVGQDQAVWQSRAGGGGFIHTQVQGNAGARIQLRGDANSDNIVAFNELPNGEPVPFEDWFHFAGTYQKGDDPDVPGEWAFYIDGEEVAGGEANGSVAGFEDLDTLGDWAQGGFIGLVPDFARQLVGHIDEFYLFNRGLSADEILLLRDGVVDPGVAGDFNGNGARDVEDLDMLSAGVRAADANFDLDGDGDADADDRAFWINDLSNTFVGDANFDGQFNSGDFVAVFGAAKYETGADAGWGEGDWNGDGKFDSGDFVAAFQGDSYEKGPREGGLMVVPEPSSLSLLVIAGLGLLGFRRK
;
A
#
# COMPACT_ATOMS: atom_id res chain seq x y z
N MET A 1 -4.88 28.44 57.04
CA MET A 1 -3.89 28.93 56.05
C MET A 1 -3.37 27.74 55.26
N ARG A 2 -3.44 27.85 53.93
CA ARG A 2 -2.74 27.04 52.90
C ARG A 2 -3.15 25.57 52.77
N CYS A 3 -4.11 25.39 51.85
CA CYS A 3 -4.27 24.20 51.02
C CYS A 3 -3.14 24.17 49.97
N THR A 4 -2.55 23.01 49.68
CA THR A 4 -1.68 22.82 48.52
C THR A 4 -1.94 21.42 47.96
N LEU A 5 -2.68 21.39 46.85
CA LEU A 5 -2.95 20.19 46.06
C LEU A 5 -1.71 19.84 45.24
N ILE A 6 -1.35 18.56 45.24
CA ILE A 6 -0.38 17.92 44.35
C ILE A 6 -1.03 17.89 42.96
N LYS A 7 -0.40 18.51 41.95
CA LYS A 7 -0.76 18.32 40.54
C LYS A 7 0.20 17.31 39.92
N SER A 8 -0.35 16.14 39.59
CA SER A 8 0.26 15.14 38.73
C SER A 8 0.48 15.72 37.33
N VAL A 9 1.68 15.54 36.79
CA VAL A 9 2.05 15.86 35.41
C VAL A 9 1.57 14.70 34.55
N LEU A 10 0.54 14.92 33.74
CA LEU A 10 0.15 14.02 32.66
C LEU A 10 0.98 14.43 31.43
N VAL A 11 1.87 13.56 30.99
CA VAL A 11 2.55 13.68 29.69
C VAL A 11 1.49 13.41 28.63
N ALA A 12 1.03 14.45 27.93
CA ALA A 12 0.22 14.28 26.74
C ALA A 12 1.16 13.93 25.59
N ALA A 13 1.14 12.66 25.16
CA ALA A 13 1.66 12.28 23.86
C ALA A 13 0.81 13.00 22.80
N VAL A 14 1.44 13.91 22.07
CA VAL A 14 0.85 14.53 20.88
C VAL A 14 0.89 13.46 19.80
N MET A 15 -0.24 12.83 19.51
CA MET A 15 -0.40 12.10 18.24
C MET A 15 -0.44 13.14 17.14
N TYR A 16 0.71 13.33 16.49
CA TYR A 16 0.75 13.86 15.13
C TYR A 16 0.07 12.81 14.26
N SER A 17 -1.16 13.08 13.79
CA SER A 17 -1.64 12.43 12.58
C SER A 17 -0.90 13.12 11.43
N LEU A 18 0.30 12.60 11.14
CA LEU A 18 0.97 12.85 9.87
C LEU A 18 0.06 12.21 8.81
N CYS A 19 -0.40 13.03 7.87
CA CYS A 19 -1.06 12.52 6.68
C CYS A 19 0.04 11.90 5.81
N HIS A 20 0.46 10.67 6.13
CA HIS A 20 1.38 9.90 5.29
C HIS A 20 0.69 9.63 3.95
N ALA A 21 1.47 9.66 2.85
CA ALA A 21 0.95 9.23 1.57
C ALA A 21 0.44 7.78 1.67
N GLN A 22 -0.69 7.49 1.03
CA GLN A 22 -1.28 6.15 1.00
C GLN A 22 -0.95 5.48 -0.32
N PRO A 23 -0.75 4.15 -0.34
CA PRO A 23 -0.46 3.43 -1.56
C PRO A 23 -1.62 3.55 -2.55
N ALA A 24 -1.31 3.86 -3.81
CA ALA A 24 -2.32 4.04 -4.85
C ALA A 24 -2.96 2.72 -5.31
N VAL A 25 -2.28 1.57 -5.18
CA VAL A 25 -2.84 0.23 -5.44
C VAL A 25 -2.47 -0.67 -4.27
N THR A 26 -3.42 -1.42 -3.71
CA THR A 26 -3.20 -2.25 -2.51
C THR A 26 -3.29 -3.75 -2.75
N ASP A 27 -4.03 -4.21 -3.76
CA ASP A 27 -4.13 -5.64 -4.05
C ASP A 27 -2.76 -6.19 -4.50
N GLY A 28 -2.30 -7.26 -3.85
CA GLY A 28 -0.99 -7.84 -4.07
C GLY A 28 0.20 -6.99 -3.62
N LEU A 29 -0.02 -5.90 -2.87
CA LEU A 29 1.05 -5.02 -2.41
C LEU A 29 1.92 -5.70 -1.35
N THR A 30 3.21 -5.81 -1.63
CA THR A 30 4.22 -6.44 -0.76
C THR A 30 4.96 -5.42 0.09
N VAL A 31 5.42 -4.33 -0.52
CA VAL A 31 6.17 -3.24 0.13
C VAL A 31 5.72 -1.92 -0.48
N TYR A 32 5.50 -0.91 0.35
CA TYR A 32 5.32 0.48 -0.08
C TYR A 32 6.11 1.44 0.81
N TYR A 33 7.04 2.17 0.22
CA TYR A 33 7.75 3.27 0.89
C TYR A 33 7.36 4.59 0.24
N SER A 34 6.68 5.45 1.00
CA SER A 34 6.41 6.83 0.56
C SER A 34 7.61 7.75 0.71
N PHE A 35 8.62 7.37 1.50
CA PHE A 35 9.76 8.21 1.85
C PHE A 35 9.39 9.58 2.44
N ASP A 36 8.24 9.68 3.13
CA ASP A 36 7.80 10.89 3.80
C ASP A 36 8.50 11.15 5.14
N GLU A 37 8.96 10.07 5.78
CA GLU A 37 9.51 10.10 7.12
C GLU A 37 10.58 9.03 7.26
N LEU A 38 11.64 9.37 8.00
CA LEU A 38 12.69 8.46 8.40
C LEU A 38 12.68 8.35 9.92
N VAL A 39 12.38 7.18 10.45
CA VAL A 39 12.28 6.93 11.90
C VAL A 39 13.36 5.95 12.30
N ASP A 40 14.28 6.37 13.16
CA ASP A 40 15.35 5.52 13.71
C ASP A 40 16.18 4.78 12.64
N GLY A 41 16.39 5.41 11.47
CA GLY A 41 17.14 4.83 10.34
C GLY A 41 16.30 3.94 9.43
N GLU A 42 14.99 3.87 9.63
CA GLU A 42 14.06 3.07 8.82
C GLU A 42 13.03 3.94 8.08
N PHE A 43 12.79 3.62 6.82
CA PHE A 43 11.59 4.05 6.10
C PHE A 43 10.44 3.10 6.43
N LEU A 44 9.31 3.66 6.86
CA LEU A 44 8.16 2.87 7.27
C LEU A 44 7.45 2.26 6.05
N ASP A 45 7.11 0.98 6.15
CA ASP A 45 6.31 0.31 5.13
C ASP A 45 4.82 0.62 5.32
N GLY A 46 4.22 1.29 4.34
CA GLY A 46 2.79 1.57 4.27
C GLY A 46 1.96 0.41 3.71
N SER A 47 2.57 -0.74 3.38
CA SER A 47 1.84 -1.96 3.02
C SER A 47 1.27 -2.69 4.25
N PRO A 48 0.34 -3.64 4.05
CA PRO A 48 -0.12 -4.52 5.13
C PRO A 48 0.96 -5.43 5.74
N ASN A 49 2.13 -5.57 5.11
CA ASN A 49 3.19 -6.48 5.57
C ASN A 49 4.17 -5.85 6.55
N HIS A 50 4.22 -4.51 6.64
CA HIS A 50 5.06 -3.76 7.57
C HIS A 50 6.56 -4.13 7.49
N LEU A 51 7.06 -4.41 6.30
CA LEU A 51 8.48 -4.70 6.02
C LEU A 51 9.28 -3.40 5.92
N ASN A 52 9.61 -2.77 7.05
CA ASN A 52 10.35 -1.50 7.07
C ASN A 52 11.67 -1.58 6.30
N GLY A 53 12.03 -0.48 5.65
CA GLY A 53 13.28 -0.34 4.91
C GLY A 53 14.38 0.20 5.80
N LEU A 54 15.31 -0.64 6.25
CA LEU A 54 16.45 -0.22 7.06
C LEU A 54 17.54 0.37 6.16
N ILE A 55 17.93 1.62 6.41
CA ILE A 55 19.14 2.19 5.83
C ILE A 55 20.34 1.50 6.48
N THR A 56 21.13 0.81 5.67
CA THR A 56 22.37 0.20 6.14
C THR A 56 23.55 1.09 5.77
N LEU A 57 24.39 1.39 6.77
CA LEU A 57 25.70 1.97 6.54
C LEU A 57 26.68 0.84 6.20
N GLY A 58 27.52 1.07 5.21
CA GLY A 58 28.52 0.13 4.74
C GLY A 58 29.43 -0.47 5.83
N PHE A 59 29.98 -1.66 5.55
CA PHE A 59 30.79 -2.44 6.49
C PHE A 59 32.05 -1.71 7.00
N GLU A 60 32.53 -0.67 6.31
CA GLU A 60 33.72 0.10 6.70
C GLU A 60 33.42 1.47 7.35
N ASP A 61 32.17 1.96 7.36
CA ASP A 61 31.85 3.37 7.63
C ASP A 61 31.04 3.67 8.91
N ALA A 62 31.38 2.98 10.01
CA ALA A 62 31.07 3.48 11.35
C ALA A 62 31.84 4.78 11.74
N ASN A 63 32.37 5.57 10.79
CA ASN A 63 33.31 6.68 11.04
C ASN A 63 32.73 8.10 10.84
N GLU A 64 33.17 9.01 11.72
CA GLU A 64 32.65 10.36 12.02
C GLU A 64 33.01 11.47 10.98
N ASP A 65 32.18 11.74 9.96
CA ASP A 65 32.12 13.07 9.24
C ASP A 65 30.88 13.33 8.31
N ASP A 66 29.84 12.47 8.24
CA ASP A 66 28.49 12.74 7.63
C ASP A 66 28.37 12.88 6.08
N LEU A 67 29.13 12.13 5.25
CA LEU A 67 29.34 12.51 3.82
C LEU A 67 28.90 11.60 2.65
N ASP A 68 28.82 10.28 2.75
CA ASP A 68 28.24 9.45 1.68
C ASP A 68 27.11 8.63 2.35
N ASP A 69 25.91 8.64 1.75
CA ASP A 69 24.67 8.77 2.54
C ASP A 69 23.39 8.26 1.82
N ILE A 70 22.45 7.68 2.58
CA ILE A 70 21.02 7.69 2.25
C ILE A 70 20.29 8.55 3.26
N ARG A 71 19.64 9.61 2.79
CA ARG A 71 18.90 10.54 3.66
C ARG A 71 17.52 10.88 3.12
N LEU A 72 16.66 11.35 4.01
CA LEU A 72 15.40 11.98 3.67
C LEU A 72 15.64 13.39 3.12
N ASP A 73 15.33 13.62 1.84
CA ASP A 73 15.33 14.95 1.22
C ASP A 73 13.90 15.50 1.16
N THR A 74 13.64 16.59 1.88
CA THR A 74 12.32 17.24 1.90
C THR A 74 12.17 18.36 0.87
N ASP A 75 13.26 18.76 0.20
CA ASP A 75 13.29 19.84 -0.78
C ASP A 75 13.11 19.29 -2.21
N ILE A 76 13.76 18.17 -2.53
CA ILE A 76 13.63 17.44 -3.79
C ILE A 76 12.77 16.19 -3.53
N LYS A 77 11.54 16.19 -4.03
CA LYS A 77 10.58 15.09 -3.90
C LYS A 77 9.57 15.12 -5.02
N TYR A 78 8.94 13.99 -5.30
CA TYR A 78 7.87 13.90 -6.29
C TYR A 78 6.49 14.10 -5.66
N ARG A 79 6.15 13.29 -4.65
CA ARG A 79 4.91 13.39 -3.86
C ARG A 79 5.18 14.01 -2.48
N GLY A 80 4.26 13.79 -1.56
CA GLY A 80 4.56 13.60 -0.16
C GLY A 80 5.31 14.73 0.55
N ALA A 81 5.98 14.35 1.63
CA ALA A 81 6.81 15.17 2.48
C ALA A 81 8.31 15.05 2.14
N GLY A 82 8.75 13.97 1.49
CA GLY A 82 10.15 13.78 1.12
C GLY A 82 10.39 12.73 0.04
N SER A 83 11.66 12.50 -0.26
CA SER A 83 12.14 11.35 -1.04
C SER A 83 13.43 10.82 -0.41
N ALA A 84 13.83 9.58 -0.74
CA ALA A 84 15.13 9.07 -0.34
C ALA A 84 16.20 9.51 -1.33
N PHE A 85 17.23 10.20 -0.85
CA PHE A 85 18.37 10.64 -1.63
C PHE A 85 19.58 9.75 -1.37
N PHE A 86 20.15 9.21 -2.44
CA PHE A 86 21.37 8.42 -2.46
C PHE A 86 22.53 9.31 -2.93
N ASP A 87 23.35 9.75 -1.98
CA ASP A 87 24.46 10.71 -2.16
C ASP A 87 25.79 9.96 -2.11
N THR A 88 26.13 9.22 -3.17
CA THR A 88 27.40 8.48 -3.21
C THR A 88 28.29 9.03 -4.30
N ASN A 89 29.22 9.92 -3.93
CA ASN A 89 30.28 10.37 -4.83
C ASN A 89 31.37 9.28 -4.97
N ALA A 90 31.04 8.23 -5.72
CA ALA A 90 31.89 7.36 -6.54
C ALA A 90 33.11 6.58 -5.98
N ASP A 91 33.92 7.05 -5.03
CA ASP A 91 35.04 6.24 -4.51
C ASP A 91 34.56 5.19 -3.44
N VAL A 92 33.27 5.24 -3.08
CA VAL A 92 32.51 4.31 -2.20
C VAL A 92 31.24 3.82 -2.93
N LYS A 93 30.73 2.62 -2.59
CA LYS A 93 29.46 2.03 -3.08
C LYS A 93 28.88 1.04 -2.05
N GLU A 94 28.37 1.52 -0.93
CA GLU A 94 27.93 0.65 0.18
C GLU A 94 26.52 0.91 0.71
N ASP A 95 25.79 1.88 0.13
CA ASP A 95 24.53 2.37 0.70
C ASP A 95 23.31 1.74 0.04
N TYR A 96 22.46 1.15 0.85
CA TYR A 96 21.20 0.56 0.41
C TYR A 96 20.12 0.64 1.48
N ILE A 97 18.88 0.51 1.02
CA ILE A 97 17.73 0.30 1.89
C ILE A 97 17.43 -1.20 1.84
N ALA A 98 17.68 -1.90 2.94
CA ALA A 98 17.35 -3.32 3.10
C ALA A 98 15.88 -3.46 3.49
N VAL A 99 15.13 -4.33 2.81
CA VAL A 99 13.77 -4.68 3.21
C VAL A 99 13.84 -5.70 4.34
N CYS A 100 13.46 -5.28 5.55
CA CYS A 100 13.61 -6.08 6.76
C CYS A 100 12.25 -6.41 7.41
N ASP A 101 12.17 -7.56 8.09
CA ASP A 101 11.05 -7.90 8.97
C ASP A 101 11.28 -7.27 10.36
N PRO A 102 10.38 -6.41 10.90
CA PRO A 102 10.55 -5.76 12.19
C PRO A 102 10.56 -6.74 13.39
N VAL A 103 10.10 -7.99 13.22
CA VAL A 103 10.01 -8.97 14.32
C VAL A 103 11.34 -9.67 14.61
N ASN A 104 12.24 -9.77 13.61
CA ASN A 104 13.39 -10.67 13.64
C ASN A 104 14.75 -9.95 13.53
N GLN A 105 14.88 -8.71 14.01
CA GLN A 105 16.16 -8.00 14.02
C GLN A 105 16.99 -8.31 15.30
N PRO A 106 18.04 -9.16 15.25
CA PRO A 106 19.05 -9.17 16.29
C PRO A 106 19.96 -7.94 16.15
N GLU A 107 20.36 -7.41 17.29
CA GLU A 107 21.21 -6.24 17.51
C GLU A 107 22.28 -6.01 16.38
N HIS A 108 22.00 -5.03 15.52
CA HIS A 108 22.87 -4.27 14.61
C HIS A 108 24.35 -4.69 14.48
N ASN A 109 24.72 -5.20 13.29
CA ASN A 109 25.91 -4.75 12.52
C ASN A 109 26.06 -5.47 11.16
N ASP A 110 25.58 -6.72 11.06
CA ASP A 110 25.86 -7.63 9.94
C ASP A 110 24.67 -7.76 8.95
N GLY A 111 23.84 -6.72 8.83
CA GLY A 111 22.57 -6.70 8.06
C GLY A 111 21.31 -6.78 8.94
N CYS A 112 20.12 -7.01 8.34
CA CYS A 112 18.84 -7.07 9.08
C CYS A 112 18.83 -8.11 10.21
N GLY A 113 19.54 -9.24 10.05
CA GLY A 113 19.47 -10.38 10.97
C GLY A 113 19.69 -11.73 10.30
N GLU A 114 18.97 -12.75 10.77
CA GLU A 114 18.78 -14.00 10.03
C GLU A 114 17.91 -13.69 8.77
N PRO A 115 18.06 -14.40 7.63
CA PRO A 115 17.39 -14.06 6.36
C PRO A 115 15.87 -14.21 6.36
N LEU A 116 15.18 -13.57 5.40
CA LEU A 116 13.74 -13.75 5.12
C LEU A 116 13.40 -15.14 4.52
N ASP A 117 14.15 -16.20 4.86
CA ASP A 117 14.04 -17.53 4.24
C ASP A 117 12.76 -18.28 4.61
N ASP A 118 12.14 -17.92 5.75
CA ASP A 118 10.96 -18.59 6.31
C ASP A 118 9.64 -17.86 6.00
N ARG A 119 9.68 -16.86 5.12
CA ARG A 119 8.54 -15.99 4.79
C ARG A 119 8.10 -16.07 3.32
N PRO A 120 7.74 -17.24 2.79
CA PRO A 120 7.30 -17.38 1.39
C PRO A 120 6.05 -16.56 1.06
N ALA A 121 5.26 -16.15 2.05
CA ALA A 121 4.08 -15.31 1.86
C ALA A 121 4.40 -13.87 1.39
N TYR A 122 5.61 -13.36 1.69
CA TYR A 122 6.04 -12.03 1.26
C TYR A 122 6.83 -12.06 -0.05
N VAL A 123 7.23 -13.24 -0.52
CA VAL A 123 8.09 -13.40 -1.69
C VAL A 123 7.21 -13.53 -2.94
N PRO A 124 7.42 -12.70 -3.98
CA PRO A 124 6.71 -12.83 -5.24
C PRO A 124 6.97 -14.19 -5.91
N SER A 125 5.92 -15.03 -5.99
CA SER A 125 6.00 -16.44 -6.46
C SER A 125 5.31 -16.70 -7.81
N ASN A 126 4.33 -15.86 -8.19
CA ASN A 126 3.55 -16.00 -9.43
C ASN A 126 3.64 -14.77 -10.36
N GLY A 127 4.29 -13.71 -9.92
CA GLY A 127 4.41 -12.46 -10.66
C GLY A 127 5.09 -11.43 -9.78
N PHE A 128 5.52 -10.30 -10.34
CA PHE A 128 5.96 -9.16 -9.55
C PHE A 128 5.71 -7.86 -10.29
N THR A 129 5.67 -6.77 -9.54
CA THR A 129 5.83 -5.42 -10.07
C THR A 129 6.78 -4.65 -9.18
N VAL A 130 7.80 -4.04 -9.76
CA VAL A 130 8.62 -3.01 -9.10
C VAL A 130 8.27 -1.70 -9.77
N ALA A 131 7.78 -0.72 -9.00
CA ALA A 131 7.50 0.62 -9.49
C ALA A 131 8.06 1.69 -8.55
N ALA A 132 8.50 2.81 -9.09
CA ALA A 132 8.97 3.96 -8.31
C ALA A 132 8.97 5.22 -9.15
N TRP A 133 8.88 6.38 -8.49
CA TRP A 133 9.35 7.63 -9.07
C TRP A 133 10.86 7.72 -8.88
N LEU A 134 11.58 8.07 -9.94
CA LEU A 134 13.05 8.18 -9.94
C LEU A 134 13.47 9.55 -10.47
N ASN A 135 14.48 10.15 -9.85
CA ASN A 135 15.28 11.25 -10.40
C ASN A 135 16.74 10.84 -10.25
N VAL A 136 17.31 10.25 -11.30
CA VAL A 136 18.61 9.57 -11.24
C VAL A 136 19.67 10.45 -11.89
N GLU A 137 20.86 10.52 -11.29
CA GLU A 137 21.98 11.28 -11.85
C GLU A 137 22.66 10.55 -13.02
N GLU A 138 23.15 11.29 -14.01
CA GLU A 138 23.88 10.71 -15.15
C GLU A 138 25.36 10.43 -14.80
N VAL A 139 25.62 9.36 -14.03
CA VAL A 139 26.99 8.98 -13.60
C VAL A 139 27.72 8.04 -14.58
N GLY A 140 27.08 7.66 -15.69
CA GLY A 140 27.67 6.80 -16.72
C GLY A 140 27.94 5.34 -16.30
N GLN A 141 27.36 4.90 -15.17
CA GLN A 141 27.39 3.52 -14.67
C GLN A 141 25.97 3.00 -14.50
N ASP A 142 25.82 1.68 -14.45
CA ASP A 142 24.54 1.05 -14.13
C ASP A 142 24.16 1.30 -12.67
N GLN A 143 22.87 1.54 -12.40
CA GLN A 143 22.33 1.95 -11.12
C GLN A 143 21.13 1.08 -10.77
N ALA A 144 21.22 0.33 -9.67
CA ALA A 144 20.18 -0.62 -9.28
C ALA A 144 19.00 0.09 -8.62
N VAL A 145 17.77 -0.21 -9.07
CA VAL A 145 16.56 0.28 -8.42
C VAL A 145 16.12 -0.73 -7.36
N TRP A 146 16.01 -2.01 -7.74
CA TRP A 146 15.66 -3.11 -6.84
C TRP A 146 16.46 -4.37 -7.17
N GLN A 147 16.86 -5.10 -6.13
CA GLN A 147 17.40 -6.45 -6.25
C GLN A 147 16.91 -7.32 -5.09
N SER A 148 16.30 -8.46 -5.39
CA SER A 148 16.11 -9.54 -4.40
C SER A 148 16.99 -10.73 -4.73
N ARG A 149 17.32 -11.58 -3.77
CA ARG A 149 18.09 -12.80 -4.05
C ARG A 149 17.69 -13.96 -3.16
N ALA A 150 17.40 -15.07 -3.81
CA ALA A 150 17.03 -16.31 -3.16
C ALA A 150 18.25 -17.18 -2.82
N GLY A 151 18.10 -18.14 -1.92
CA GLY A 151 19.14 -19.10 -1.54
C GLY A 151 19.57 -19.98 -2.73
N GLY A 152 18.62 -20.31 -3.61
CA GLY A 152 18.84 -21.03 -4.87
C GLY A 152 19.57 -20.23 -5.95
N GLY A 153 19.74 -18.92 -5.76
CA GLY A 153 20.42 -18.02 -6.70
C GLY A 153 19.50 -17.36 -7.73
N GLY A 154 18.19 -17.61 -7.66
CA GLY A 154 17.18 -16.81 -8.33
C GLY A 154 17.15 -15.36 -7.82
N PHE A 155 16.65 -14.46 -8.65
CA PHE A 155 16.51 -13.05 -8.29
C PHE A 155 15.53 -12.27 -9.18
N ILE A 156 14.96 -11.20 -8.62
CA ILE A 156 14.43 -10.06 -9.38
C ILE A 156 15.48 -8.95 -9.34
N HIS A 157 15.76 -8.32 -10.48
CA HIS A 157 16.65 -7.17 -10.58
C HIS A 157 16.10 -6.13 -11.56
N THR A 158 16.02 -4.88 -11.12
CA THR A 158 15.69 -3.74 -11.96
C THR A 158 16.78 -2.66 -11.86
N GLN A 159 17.07 -2.00 -12.98
CA GLN A 159 18.11 -0.97 -13.02
C GLN A 159 17.86 0.07 -14.12
N VAL A 160 18.40 1.25 -13.88
CA VAL A 160 18.75 2.21 -14.93
C VAL A 160 20.19 1.90 -15.40
N GLN A 161 20.42 1.81 -16.70
CA GLN A 161 21.74 1.51 -17.26
C GLN A 161 22.55 2.79 -17.47
N GLY A 162 23.87 2.70 -17.39
CA GLY A 162 24.76 3.87 -17.60
C GLY A 162 24.74 4.44 -19.03
N ASN A 163 24.16 3.71 -19.99
CA ASN A 163 23.90 4.17 -21.35
C ASN A 163 22.48 4.75 -21.54
N ALA A 164 21.79 5.12 -20.45
CA ALA A 164 20.40 5.57 -20.40
C ALA A 164 19.35 4.51 -20.78
N GLY A 165 19.73 3.23 -20.84
CA GLY A 165 18.78 2.12 -20.97
C GLY A 165 18.13 1.75 -19.65
N ALA A 166 17.26 0.75 -19.69
CA ALA A 166 16.72 0.11 -18.50
C ALA A 166 16.92 -1.41 -18.57
N ARG A 167 16.85 -2.09 -17.43
CA ARG A 167 16.83 -3.55 -17.39
C ARG A 167 15.85 -4.07 -16.37
N ILE A 168 15.09 -5.08 -16.77
CA ILE A 168 14.35 -5.99 -15.89
C ILE A 168 14.96 -7.37 -16.11
N GLN A 169 15.38 -8.02 -15.03
CA GLN A 169 15.78 -9.41 -15.05
C GLN A 169 15.08 -10.19 -13.95
N LEU A 170 14.39 -11.25 -14.37
CA LEU A 170 13.92 -12.31 -13.49
C LEU A 170 14.73 -13.57 -13.78
N ARG A 171 15.32 -14.16 -12.75
CA ARG A 171 15.99 -15.46 -12.80
C ARG A 171 15.35 -16.40 -11.79
N GLY A 172 14.96 -17.60 -12.23
CA GLY A 172 14.36 -18.61 -11.36
C GLY A 172 15.40 -19.43 -10.57
N ASP A 173 14.95 -20.02 -9.45
CA ASP A 173 15.79 -20.77 -8.52
C ASP A 173 16.25 -22.15 -9.02
N ALA A 174 15.42 -22.86 -9.78
CA ALA A 174 15.70 -24.27 -10.11
C ALA A 174 16.89 -24.49 -11.09
N ASN A 175 17.21 -23.50 -11.95
CA ASN A 175 18.20 -23.65 -13.03
C ASN A 175 19.15 -22.46 -13.22
N SER A 176 18.95 -21.30 -12.57
CA SER A 176 19.59 -20.02 -12.93
C SER A 176 19.23 -19.50 -14.34
N ASP A 177 18.11 -19.96 -14.92
CA ASP A 177 17.62 -19.51 -16.22
C ASP A 177 17.01 -18.11 -16.12
N ASN A 178 17.30 -17.26 -17.11
CA ASN A 178 16.68 -15.94 -17.22
C ASN A 178 15.26 -16.11 -17.77
N ILE A 179 14.25 -15.88 -16.93
CA ILE A 179 12.82 -15.86 -17.32
C ILE A 179 12.52 -14.55 -18.04
N VAL A 180 13.00 -13.42 -17.50
CA VAL A 180 12.95 -12.09 -18.14
C VAL A 180 14.37 -11.56 -18.29
N ALA A 181 14.67 -10.96 -19.44
CA ALA A 181 16.01 -10.47 -19.78
C ALA A 181 15.94 -9.22 -20.67
N PHE A 182 15.19 -8.21 -20.24
CA PHE A 182 15.20 -6.92 -20.91
C PHE A 182 16.44 -6.12 -20.50
N ASN A 183 17.20 -5.60 -21.47
CA ASN A 183 18.41 -4.81 -21.22
C ASN A 183 18.72 -3.87 -22.39
N GLU A 184 17.81 -2.95 -22.69
CA GLU A 184 17.87 -2.06 -23.86
C GLU A 184 17.38 -0.64 -23.53
N LEU A 185 17.44 0.27 -24.52
CA LEU A 185 16.79 1.58 -24.44
C LEU A 185 15.26 1.40 -24.49
N PRO A 186 14.49 1.96 -23.54
CA PRO A 186 13.03 1.87 -23.57
C PRO A 186 12.44 2.53 -24.83
N ASN A 187 11.74 1.75 -25.67
CA ASN A 187 11.27 2.19 -27.00
C ASN A 187 12.35 2.89 -27.87
N GLY A 188 13.63 2.54 -27.67
CA GLY A 188 14.76 3.18 -28.37
C GLY A 188 15.13 4.59 -27.87
N GLU A 189 14.46 5.12 -26.86
CA GLU A 189 14.71 6.44 -26.27
C GLU A 189 15.45 6.31 -24.92
N PRO A 190 16.30 7.29 -24.54
CA PRO A 190 16.96 7.29 -23.24
C PRO A 190 15.96 7.56 -22.10
N VAL A 191 16.19 6.97 -20.93
CA VAL A 191 15.49 7.41 -19.70
C VAL A 191 15.86 8.87 -19.38
N PRO A 192 14.97 9.65 -18.74
CA PRO A 192 15.23 11.05 -18.47
C PRO A 192 16.03 11.21 -17.16
N PHE A 193 17.36 11.07 -17.24
CA PHE A 193 18.25 11.43 -16.12
C PHE A 193 18.04 12.90 -15.70
N GLU A 194 18.25 13.19 -14.42
CA GLU A 194 18.13 14.53 -13.80
C GLU A 194 16.69 15.11 -13.78
N ASP A 195 15.70 14.37 -14.28
CA ASP A 195 14.28 14.71 -14.24
C ASP A 195 13.50 13.57 -13.55
N TRP A 196 12.37 13.89 -12.92
CA TRP A 196 11.49 12.87 -12.33
C TRP A 196 10.75 12.09 -13.42
N PHE A 197 10.79 10.76 -13.34
CA PHE A 197 10.00 9.86 -14.18
C PHE A 197 9.47 8.65 -13.39
N HIS A 198 8.33 8.12 -13.81
CA HIS A 198 7.79 6.89 -13.24
C HIS A 198 8.43 5.70 -13.95
N PHE A 199 9.10 4.85 -13.19
CA PHE A 199 9.72 3.61 -13.65
C PHE A 199 8.88 2.44 -13.15
N ALA A 200 8.44 1.54 -14.02
CA ALA A 200 7.79 0.32 -13.58
C ALA A 200 8.11 -0.89 -14.44
N GLY A 201 8.42 -2.02 -13.81
CA GLY A 201 8.62 -3.30 -14.48
C GLY A 201 7.70 -4.36 -13.89
N THR A 202 7.00 -5.09 -14.75
CA THR A 202 6.01 -6.10 -14.38
C THR A 202 6.36 -7.46 -14.97
N TYR A 203 5.96 -8.52 -14.28
CA TYR A 203 5.94 -9.89 -14.80
C TYR A 203 4.77 -10.64 -14.18
N GLN A 204 4.06 -11.43 -14.98
CA GLN A 204 3.02 -12.32 -14.52
C GLN A 204 3.23 -13.71 -15.13
N LYS A 205 3.27 -14.75 -14.31
CA LYS A 205 3.33 -16.15 -14.76
C LYS A 205 2.02 -16.50 -15.46
N GLY A 206 2.10 -17.31 -16.52
CA GLY A 206 0.91 -17.83 -17.20
C GLY A 206 0.12 -18.80 -16.31
N ASP A 207 -1.20 -18.81 -16.47
CA ASP A 207 -2.11 -19.66 -15.67
C ASP A 207 -1.94 -21.17 -15.93
N ASP A 208 -1.34 -21.53 -17.05
CA ASP A 208 -1.04 -22.90 -17.46
C ASP A 208 0.48 -23.05 -17.67
N PRO A 209 1.12 -24.18 -17.25
CA PRO A 209 2.53 -24.45 -17.50
C PRO A 209 2.99 -24.31 -18.97
N ASP A 210 2.09 -24.51 -19.94
CA ASP A 210 2.36 -24.40 -21.37
C ASP A 210 2.19 -22.96 -21.92
N VAL A 211 1.64 -22.03 -21.13
CA VAL A 211 1.50 -20.61 -21.48
C VAL A 211 2.71 -19.83 -20.91
N PRO A 212 3.49 -19.11 -21.74
CA PRO A 212 4.58 -18.30 -21.22
C PRO A 212 4.01 -17.19 -20.32
N GLY A 213 4.74 -16.82 -19.27
CA GLY A 213 4.44 -15.59 -18.55
C GLY A 213 4.64 -14.36 -19.43
N GLU A 214 3.98 -13.26 -19.09
CA GLU A 214 4.10 -11.98 -19.77
C GLU A 214 4.92 -11.02 -18.91
N TRP A 215 5.66 -10.11 -19.54
CA TRP A 215 6.35 -9.02 -18.86
C TRP A 215 6.16 -7.72 -19.62
N ALA A 216 6.19 -6.61 -18.90
CA ALA A 216 6.17 -5.28 -19.49
C ALA A 216 7.04 -4.31 -18.69
N PHE A 217 7.48 -3.26 -19.37
CA PHE A 217 8.23 -2.16 -18.81
C PHE A 217 7.59 -0.85 -19.22
N TYR A 218 7.45 0.04 -18.25
CA TYR A 218 6.73 1.30 -18.38
C TYR A 218 7.62 2.46 -17.97
N ILE A 219 7.55 3.55 -18.74
CA ILE A 219 8.09 4.86 -18.37
C ILE A 219 6.93 5.85 -18.42
N ASP A 220 6.71 6.60 -17.35
CA ASP A 220 5.59 7.56 -17.23
C ASP A 220 4.21 6.94 -17.54
N GLY A 221 4.07 5.66 -17.20
CA GLY A 221 2.86 4.86 -17.40
C GLY A 221 2.59 4.43 -18.84
N GLU A 222 3.47 4.76 -19.80
CA GLU A 222 3.43 4.23 -21.15
C GLU A 222 4.24 2.94 -21.22
N GLU A 223 3.68 1.88 -21.81
CA GLU A 223 4.41 0.64 -22.09
C GLU A 223 5.45 0.89 -23.19
N VAL A 224 6.72 0.70 -22.85
CA VAL A 224 7.88 1.01 -23.71
C VAL A 224 8.68 -0.23 -24.13
N ALA A 225 8.42 -1.36 -23.47
CA ALA A 225 8.90 -2.68 -23.87
C ALA A 225 8.03 -3.76 -23.20
N GLY A 226 7.92 -4.94 -23.81
CA GLY A 226 7.18 -6.05 -23.23
C GLY A 226 7.05 -7.24 -24.17
N GLY A 227 6.33 -8.26 -23.69
CA GLY A 227 5.93 -9.44 -24.44
C GLY A 227 6.13 -10.73 -23.66
N GLU A 228 6.08 -11.84 -24.38
CA GLU A 228 6.25 -13.17 -23.79
C GLU A 228 7.63 -13.28 -23.13
N ALA A 229 7.66 -13.79 -21.91
CA ALA A 229 8.88 -14.18 -21.22
C ALA A 229 9.58 -15.33 -21.96
N ASN A 230 10.82 -15.68 -21.56
CA ASN A 230 11.71 -16.65 -22.20
C ASN A 230 11.22 -18.13 -22.08
N GLY A 231 9.92 -18.32 -21.88
CA GLY A 231 9.25 -19.55 -21.49
C GLY A 231 9.24 -19.75 -19.98
N SER A 232 8.10 -20.23 -19.47
CA SER A 232 8.14 -21.27 -18.43
C SER A 232 9.09 -22.36 -18.95
N VAL A 233 10.13 -22.76 -18.19
CA VAL A 233 11.19 -23.65 -18.73
C VAL A 233 10.56 -25.01 -19.07
N ALA A 234 10.28 -25.21 -20.36
CA ALA A 234 9.14 -25.99 -20.80
C ALA A 234 9.22 -27.47 -20.41
N GLY A 235 8.56 -27.79 -19.29
CA GLY A 235 8.55 -29.13 -18.71
C GLY A 235 8.82 -29.25 -17.21
N PHE A 236 8.82 -28.18 -16.41
CA PHE A 236 8.99 -28.28 -14.96
C PHE A 236 7.83 -27.65 -14.18
N GLU A 237 7.22 -28.47 -13.33
CA GLU A 237 6.35 -28.03 -12.23
C GLU A 237 7.17 -27.16 -11.24
N ASP A 238 8.48 -27.39 -11.20
CA ASP A 238 9.52 -26.85 -10.31
C ASP A 238 9.91 -25.36 -10.55
N LEU A 239 9.01 -24.46 -10.97
CA LEU A 239 9.30 -23.01 -11.11
C LEU A 239 8.31 -22.11 -10.35
N ASP A 240 8.49 -22.04 -9.04
CA ASP A 240 8.18 -20.81 -8.29
C ASP A 240 9.22 -19.76 -8.71
N THR A 241 8.79 -18.53 -9.03
CA THR A 241 9.70 -17.48 -9.52
C THR A 241 10.84 -17.22 -8.54
N LEU A 242 10.51 -17.17 -7.26
CA LEU A 242 11.41 -17.14 -6.12
C LEU A 242 10.75 -17.93 -4.98
N GLY A 243 11.45 -18.89 -4.40
CA GLY A 243 10.95 -19.64 -3.23
C GLY A 243 11.18 -18.92 -1.90
N ASP A 244 12.15 -18.00 -1.86
CA ASP A 244 12.59 -17.28 -0.67
C ASP A 244 13.31 -15.96 -1.04
N TRP A 245 13.61 -15.13 -0.03
CA TRP A 245 14.61 -14.05 -0.11
C TRP A 245 15.76 -14.32 0.87
N ALA A 246 16.34 -15.52 0.83
CA ALA A 246 17.38 -15.92 1.79
C ALA A 246 18.69 -15.11 1.70
N GLN A 247 18.87 -14.29 0.68
CA GLN A 247 19.97 -13.32 0.58
C GLN A 247 19.50 -11.86 0.62
N GLY A 248 18.21 -11.61 0.89
CA GLY A 248 17.64 -10.28 1.10
C GLY A 248 17.03 -9.62 -0.14
N GLY A 249 16.36 -8.49 0.12
CA GLY A 249 15.83 -7.56 -0.86
C GLY A 249 16.37 -6.15 -0.58
N PHE A 250 16.80 -5.45 -1.63
CA PHE A 250 17.58 -4.22 -1.52
C PHE A 250 17.11 -3.19 -2.55
N ILE A 251 16.96 -1.94 -2.10
CA ILE A 251 16.78 -0.77 -2.97
C ILE A 251 18.11 -0.03 -3.06
N GLY A 252 18.49 0.37 -4.27
CA GLY A 252 19.63 1.24 -4.51
C GLY A 252 20.99 0.56 -4.62
N LEU A 253 21.11 -0.73 -4.30
CA LEU A 253 22.36 -1.48 -4.46
C LEU A 253 22.13 -2.95 -4.78
N VAL A 254 23.16 -3.54 -5.38
CA VAL A 254 23.28 -4.97 -5.65
C VAL A 254 24.32 -5.58 -4.70
N PRO A 255 24.17 -6.85 -4.28
CA PRO A 255 25.13 -7.50 -3.37
C PRO A 255 26.59 -7.59 -3.88
N ASP A 256 26.84 -7.29 -5.16
CA ASP A 256 28.20 -7.20 -5.72
C ASP A 256 28.82 -5.80 -5.66
N PHE A 257 28.11 -4.83 -5.06
CA PHE A 257 28.53 -3.44 -4.84
C PHE A 257 28.86 -2.66 -6.13
N ALA A 258 28.46 -3.16 -7.31
CA ALA A 258 28.88 -2.55 -8.58
C ALA A 258 27.92 -1.46 -9.10
N ARG A 259 26.65 -1.43 -8.65
CA ARG A 259 25.55 -0.68 -9.28
C ARG A 259 24.77 0.18 -8.28
N GLN A 260 25.47 1.09 -7.61
CA GLN A 260 24.90 2.04 -6.66
C GLN A 260 23.97 3.02 -7.38
N LEU A 261 22.77 3.23 -6.85
CA LEU A 261 21.87 4.31 -7.24
C LEU A 261 22.42 5.64 -6.74
N VAL A 262 22.37 6.67 -7.58
CA VAL A 262 22.75 8.04 -7.28
C VAL A 262 21.61 8.96 -7.71
N GLY A 263 21.11 9.77 -6.78
CA GLY A 263 19.91 10.59 -6.98
C GLY A 263 18.78 10.20 -6.05
N HIS A 264 17.54 10.47 -6.45
CA HIS A 264 16.36 10.35 -5.61
C HIS A 264 15.43 9.23 -6.07
N ILE A 265 14.85 8.53 -5.09
CA ILE A 265 13.70 7.63 -5.27
C ILE A 265 12.55 8.11 -4.39
N ASP A 266 11.35 8.06 -4.93
CA ASP A 266 10.12 8.40 -4.23
C ASP A 266 9.05 7.34 -4.57
N GLU A 267 8.08 7.14 -3.68
CA GLU A 267 6.92 6.27 -3.93
C GLU A 267 7.33 4.87 -4.46
N PHE A 268 8.17 4.14 -3.72
CA PHE A 268 8.59 2.80 -4.10
C PHE A 268 7.51 1.77 -3.79
N TYR A 269 7.16 0.97 -4.78
CA TYR A 269 6.21 -0.13 -4.68
C TYR A 269 6.83 -1.45 -5.11
N LEU A 270 6.51 -2.51 -4.36
CA LEU A 270 6.71 -3.89 -4.77
C LEU A 270 5.40 -4.65 -4.64
N PHE A 271 4.98 -5.35 -5.70
CA PHE A 271 3.81 -6.23 -5.70
C PHE A 271 4.21 -7.69 -5.95
N ASN A 272 3.40 -8.62 -5.45
CA ASN A 272 3.54 -10.06 -5.67
C ASN A 272 2.83 -10.59 -6.94
N ARG A 273 2.40 -9.66 -7.81
CA ARG A 273 1.77 -9.91 -9.11
C ARG A 273 2.21 -8.87 -10.14
N GLY A 274 2.06 -9.20 -11.42
CA GLY A 274 2.21 -8.22 -12.50
C GLY A 274 0.98 -7.32 -12.57
N LEU A 275 1.17 -6.01 -12.40
CA LEU A 275 0.10 -5.02 -12.56
C LEU A 275 -0.25 -4.82 -14.03
N SER A 276 -1.52 -4.52 -14.29
CA SER A 276 -2.00 -4.09 -15.61
C SER A 276 -1.55 -2.67 -15.95
N ALA A 277 -1.64 -2.28 -17.23
CA ALA A 277 -1.32 -0.93 -17.67
C ALA A 277 -2.16 0.15 -16.96
N ASP A 278 -3.43 -0.11 -16.68
CA ASP A 278 -4.31 0.84 -15.97
C ASP A 278 -3.88 1.01 -14.51
N GLU A 279 -3.50 -0.06 -13.83
CA GLU A 279 -2.95 0.01 -12.46
C GLU A 279 -1.60 0.74 -12.42
N ILE A 280 -0.76 0.59 -13.44
CA ILE A 280 0.46 1.37 -13.58
C ILE A 280 0.15 2.86 -13.78
N LEU A 281 -0.91 3.22 -14.51
CA LEU A 281 -1.37 4.61 -14.63
C LEU A 281 -1.88 5.16 -13.30
N LEU A 282 -2.57 4.35 -12.49
CA LEU A 282 -3.00 4.73 -11.13
C LEU A 282 -1.80 5.00 -10.22
N LEU A 283 -0.80 4.11 -10.21
CA LEU A 283 0.46 4.31 -9.48
C LEU A 283 1.20 5.57 -9.93
N ARG A 284 1.25 5.85 -11.24
CA ARG A 284 1.86 7.07 -11.78
C ARG A 284 1.10 8.31 -11.35
N ASP A 285 -0.22 8.33 -11.50
CA ASP A 285 -1.03 9.52 -11.24
C ASP A 285 -1.25 9.77 -9.73
N GLY A 286 -0.95 8.78 -8.89
CA GLY A 286 -1.25 8.84 -7.45
C GLY A 286 -2.76 8.84 -7.20
N VAL A 287 -3.51 8.26 -8.13
CA VAL A 287 -4.94 8.03 -8.01
C VAL A 287 -5.10 6.69 -7.35
N VAL A 288 -5.76 6.67 -6.19
CA VAL A 288 -6.07 5.42 -5.49
C VAL A 288 -7.02 4.59 -6.36
N ASP A 289 -6.68 3.32 -6.54
CA ASP A 289 -7.45 2.30 -7.23
C ASP A 289 -8.83 2.07 -6.57
N PRO A 290 -9.95 2.01 -7.31
CA PRO A 290 -11.24 1.52 -6.81
C PRO A 290 -11.26 -0.01 -6.58
N GLY A 291 -10.14 -0.72 -6.72
CA GLY A 291 -9.97 -2.15 -6.47
C GLY A 291 -10.26 -2.66 -5.05
N VAL A 292 -10.66 -1.80 -4.09
CA VAL A 292 -11.29 -2.29 -2.86
C VAL A 292 -12.68 -2.79 -3.23
N ALA A 293 -12.84 -4.11 -3.45
CA ALA A 293 -14.13 -4.72 -3.73
C ALA A 293 -15.19 -4.22 -2.73
N GLY A 294 -16.21 -3.53 -3.26
CA GLY A 294 -17.26 -2.89 -2.48
C GLY A 294 -17.09 -1.39 -2.16
N ASP A 295 -15.99 -0.73 -2.50
CA ASP A 295 -15.87 0.74 -2.49
C ASP A 295 -16.44 1.30 -3.80
N PHE A 296 -17.72 1.68 -3.79
CA PHE A 296 -18.44 2.08 -5.00
C PHE A 296 -18.27 3.58 -5.31
N ASN A 297 -17.85 4.37 -4.32
CA ASN A 297 -17.65 5.80 -4.50
C ASN A 297 -16.18 6.20 -4.74
N GLY A 298 -15.25 5.25 -4.59
CA GLY A 298 -13.83 5.39 -4.89
C GLY A 298 -13.10 6.31 -3.91
N ASN A 299 -13.56 6.38 -2.64
CA ASN A 299 -12.93 7.20 -1.60
C ASN A 299 -11.84 6.44 -0.83
N GLY A 300 -11.58 5.18 -1.15
CA GLY A 300 -10.60 4.32 -0.49
C GLY A 300 -11.09 3.74 0.85
N ALA A 301 -12.35 3.93 1.21
CA ALA A 301 -12.98 3.35 2.38
C ALA A 301 -14.16 2.49 1.94
N ARG A 302 -14.51 1.47 2.74
CA ARG A 302 -15.81 0.80 2.66
C ARG A 302 -16.64 1.31 3.81
N ASP A 303 -17.59 2.18 3.52
CA ASP A 303 -18.38 2.87 4.53
C ASP A 303 -19.89 2.80 4.25
N VAL A 304 -20.69 3.57 5.00
CA VAL A 304 -22.14 3.54 4.88
C VAL A 304 -22.61 4.11 3.54
N GLU A 305 -21.85 5.02 2.92
CA GLU A 305 -22.16 5.59 1.62
C GLU A 305 -22.03 4.54 0.51
N ASP A 306 -21.05 3.65 0.57
CA ASP A 306 -20.93 2.52 -0.37
C ASP A 306 -22.07 1.52 -0.23
N LEU A 307 -22.47 1.21 1.00
CA LEU A 307 -23.57 0.29 1.25
C LEU A 307 -24.92 0.87 0.76
N ASP A 308 -25.10 2.20 0.84
CA ASP A 308 -26.24 2.90 0.25
C ASP A 308 -26.23 2.81 -1.29
N MET A 309 -25.05 2.96 -1.91
CA MET A 309 -24.88 2.77 -3.36
C MET A 309 -25.17 1.34 -3.79
N LEU A 310 -24.62 0.34 -3.09
CA LEU A 310 -24.90 -1.08 -3.33
C LEU A 310 -26.39 -1.39 -3.31
N SER A 311 -27.09 -0.84 -2.31
CA SER A 311 -28.52 -1.12 -2.12
C SER A 311 -29.40 -0.39 -3.14
N ALA A 312 -28.94 0.75 -3.66
CA ALA A 312 -29.56 1.35 -4.83
C ALA A 312 -29.31 0.51 -6.10
N GLY A 313 -28.11 -0.03 -6.27
CA GLY A 313 -27.70 -0.91 -7.38
C GLY A 313 -28.52 -2.21 -7.43
N VAL A 314 -28.60 -2.93 -6.32
CA VAL A 314 -29.41 -4.15 -6.14
C VAL A 314 -30.89 -3.90 -6.46
N ARG A 315 -31.49 -2.81 -5.94
CA ARG A 315 -32.89 -2.45 -6.29
C ARG A 315 -33.08 -2.14 -7.78
N ALA A 316 -32.03 -1.66 -8.46
CA ALA A 316 -32.03 -1.41 -9.89
C ALA A 316 -31.68 -2.65 -10.73
N ALA A 317 -31.28 -3.76 -10.10
CA ALA A 317 -30.69 -4.94 -10.75
C ALA A 317 -29.53 -4.56 -11.70
N ASP A 318 -28.65 -3.66 -11.25
CA ASP A 318 -27.48 -3.21 -11.99
C ASP A 318 -26.31 -4.18 -11.78
N ALA A 319 -25.93 -4.90 -12.83
CA ALA A 319 -24.84 -5.89 -12.82
C ALA A 319 -23.47 -5.33 -12.43
N ASN A 320 -23.28 -4.00 -12.39
CA ASN A 320 -22.06 -3.41 -11.83
C ASN A 320 -21.93 -3.60 -10.31
N PHE A 321 -22.99 -4.09 -9.64
CA PHE A 321 -23.05 -4.33 -8.20
C PHE A 321 -23.08 -5.84 -7.85
N ASP A 322 -22.86 -6.71 -8.83
CA ASP A 322 -22.59 -8.16 -8.64
C ASP A 322 -21.20 -8.33 -8.00
N LEU A 323 -21.18 -8.55 -6.70
CA LEU A 323 -20.00 -8.72 -5.86
C LEU A 323 -19.65 -10.19 -5.61
N ASP A 324 -20.63 -11.09 -5.62
CA ASP A 324 -20.40 -12.52 -5.37
C ASP A 324 -20.08 -13.32 -6.66
N GLY A 325 -20.26 -12.70 -7.83
CA GLY A 325 -19.87 -13.21 -9.13
C GLY A 325 -20.85 -14.23 -9.71
N ASP A 326 -22.09 -14.30 -9.22
CA ASP A 326 -23.08 -15.27 -9.66
C ASP A 326 -23.85 -14.85 -10.92
N GLY A 327 -23.69 -13.59 -11.35
CA GLY A 327 -24.26 -13.01 -12.56
C GLY A 327 -25.55 -12.22 -12.36
N ASP A 328 -26.00 -12.01 -11.11
CA ASP A 328 -27.01 -11.00 -10.80
C ASP A 328 -26.60 -10.07 -9.64
N ALA A 329 -27.42 -9.04 -9.39
CA ALA A 329 -27.17 -8.03 -8.36
C ALA A 329 -28.35 -8.05 -7.38
N ASP A 330 -28.22 -8.79 -6.30
CA ASP A 330 -29.31 -9.16 -5.40
C ASP A 330 -28.98 -9.06 -3.88
N ALA A 331 -29.75 -9.75 -3.04
CA ALA A 331 -29.54 -9.72 -1.59
C ALA A 331 -28.26 -10.45 -1.14
N ASP A 332 -27.77 -11.40 -1.94
CA ASP A 332 -26.56 -12.17 -1.67
C ASP A 332 -25.30 -11.28 -1.81
N ASP A 333 -25.28 -10.31 -2.73
CA ASP A 333 -24.24 -9.27 -2.80
C ASP A 333 -24.23 -8.36 -1.56
N ARG A 334 -25.41 -7.95 -1.09
CA ARG A 334 -25.56 -7.19 0.17
C ARG A 334 -25.03 -8.01 1.35
N ALA A 335 -25.30 -9.32 1.36
CA ALA A 335 -24.80 -10.20 2.41
C ALA A 335 -23.27 -10.35 2.33
N PHE A 336 -22.70 -10.54 1.14
CA PHE A 336 -21.26 -10.64 0.90
C PHE A 336 -20.53 -9.35 1.31
N TRP A 337 -21.06 -8.18 0.92
CA TRP A 337 -20.47 -6.91 1.31
C TRP A 337 -20.42 -6.71 2.82
N ILE A 338 -21.53 -6.98 3.52
CA ILE A 338 -21.64 -6.77 4.97
C ILE A 338 -20.76 -7.77 5.74
N ASN A 339 -20.79 -9.05 5.34
CA ASN A 339 -20.22 -10.14 6.12
C ASN A 339 -18.76 -10.43 5.78
N ASP A 340 -18.42 -10.44 4.50
CA ASP A 340 -17.14 -10.94 4.00
C ASP A 340 -16.19 -9.79 3.66
N LEU A 341 -16.72 -8.72 3.05
CA LEU A 341 -15.92 -7.55 2.69
C LEU A 341 -15.71 -6.63 3.90
N SER A 342 -16.79 -6.09 4.47
CA SER A 342 -16.71 -5.06 5.52
C SER A 342 -16.65 -5.61 6.94
N ASN A 343 -16.89 -6.90 7.14
CA ASN A 343 -16.85 -7.58 8.43
C ASN A 343 -17.62 -6.81 9.55
N THR A 344 -18.81 -6.33 9.23
CA THR A 344 -19.70 -5.59 10.16
C THR A 344 -21.00 -6.38 10.43
N PHE A 345 -21.94 -5.85 11.21
CA PHE A 345 -23.23 -6.46 11.47
C PHE A 345 -24.36 -5.75 10.74
N VAL A 346 -25.36 -6.52 10.30
CA VAL A 346 -26.68 -5.94 9.99
C VAL A 346 -27.22 -5.27 11.26
N GLY A 347 -27.45 -3.97 11.20
CA GLY A 347 -27.85 -3.17 12.35
C GLY A 347 -26.78 -2.19 12.88
N ASP A 348 -25.51 -2.34 12.48
CA ASP A 348 -24.42 -1.40 12.82
C ASP A 348 -24.54 -0.13 11.97
N ALA A 349 -25.38 0.80 12.41
CA ALA A 349 -25.75 2.00 11.66
C ALA A 349 -24.67 3.08 11.66
N ASN A 350 -23.78 3.09 12.65
CA ASN A 350 -22.66 4.03 12.73
C ASN A 350 -21.33 3.44 12.27
N PHE A 351 -21.33 2.18 11.82
CA PHE A 351 -20.17 1.45 11.29
C PHE A 351 -19.03 1.31 12.32
N ASP A 352 -19.36 1.21 13.61
CA ASP A 352 -18.38 1.09 14.69
C ASP A 352 -17.92 -0.35 14.98
N GLY A 353 -18.37 -1.30 14.16
CA GLY A 353 -18.07 -2.74 14.23
C GLY A 353 -18.97 -3.49 15.23
N GLN A 354 -20.02 -2.85 15.76
CA GLN A 354 -20.93 -3.41 16.76
C GLN A 354 -22.37 -3.12 16.39
N PHE A 355 -23.28 -4.05 16.71
CA PHE A 355 -24.71 -3.75 16.74
C PHE A 355 -25.17 -3.64 18.20
N ASN A 356 -25.44 -2.43 18.68
CA ASN A 356 -25.81 -2.15 20.06
C ASN A 356 -26.82 -0.97 20.18
N SER A 357 -27.11 -0.55 21.40
CA SER A 357 -28.04 0.58 21.65
C SER A 357 -27.64 1.92 20.98
N GLY A 358 -26.36 2.14 20.68
CA GLY A 358 -25.84 3.31 19.96
C GLY A 358 -26.41 3.43 18.55
N ASP A 359 -26.54 2.32 17.83
CA ASP A 359 -27.13 2.28 16.49
C ASP A 359 -28.59 2.72 16.49
N PHE A 360 -29.35 2.23 17.49
CA PHE A 360 -30.73 2.67 17.67
C PHE A 360 -30.83 4.17 17.95
N VAL A 361 -29.89 4.74 18.72
CA VAL A 361 -29.84 6.20 18.93
C VAL A 361 -29.56 6.93 17.61
N ALA A 362 -28.66 6.43 16.77
CA ALA A 362 -28.35 7.00 15.46
C ALA A 362 -29.59 7.01 14.53
N VAL A 363 -30.20 5.84 14.28
CA VAL A 363 -31.31 5.71 13.31
C VAL A 363 -32.59 6.41 13.77
N PHE A 364 -32.91 6.40 15.07
CA PHE A 364 -34.06 7.16 15.57
C PHE A 364 -33.79 8.67 15.60
N GLY A 365 -32.53 9.10 15.61
CA GLY A 365 -32.14 10.50 15.40
C GLY A 365 -32.52 11.04 14.02
N ALA A 366 -32.53 10.19 12.99
CA ALA A 366 -32.97 10.55 11.64
C ALA A 366 -34.49 10.76 11.51
N ALA A 367 -35.28 10.24 12.46
CA ALA A 367 -36.74 10.37 12.51
C ALA A 367 -37.47 9.84 11.26
N LYS A 368 -36.96 8.78 10.63
CA LYS A 368 -37.53 8.17 9.41
C LYS A 368 -38.36 6.91 9.64
N TYR A 369 -38.32 6.32 10.84
CA TYR A 369 -39.04 5.08 11.19
C TYR A 369 -40.54 5.15 10.90
N GLU A 370 -41.07 4.23 10.06
CA GLU A 370 -42.50 4.12 9.71
C GLU A 370 -43.08 5.41 9.07
N THR A 371 -42.23 6.27 8.51
CA THR A 371 -42.68 7.51 7.86
C THR A 371 -42.91 7.34 6.35
N GLY A 372 -42.31 6.32 5.74
CA GLY A 372 -42.27 6.14 4.29
C GLY A 372 -41.32 7.08 3.55
N ALA A 373 -40.55 7.92 4.25
CA ALA A 373 -39.44 8.69 3.67
C ALA A 373 -38.31 7.76 3.22
N ASP A 374 -37.53 8.15 2.21
CA ASP A 374 -36.33 7.42 1.80
C ASP A 374 -35.29 7.45 2.92
N ALA A 375 -34.69 6.29 3.23
CA ALA A 375 -33.68 6.12 4.26
C ALA A 375 -32.47 5.36 3.67
N GLY A 376 -31.26 5.73 4.09
CA GLY A 376 -30.05 4.92 3.92
C GLY A 376 -29.75 4.05 5.14
N TRP A 377 -28.66 3.30 5.09
CA TRP A 377 -28.21 2.36 6.13
C TRP A 377 -28.06 3.03 7.50
N GLY A 378 -27.32 4.14 7.57
CA GLY A 378 -27.12 4.90 8.81
C GLY A 378 -28.39 5.56 9.35
N GLU A 379 -29.46 5.59 8.56
CA GLU A 379 -30.78 6.09 8.93
C GLU A 379 -31.79 4.96 9.21
N GLY A 380 -31.39 3.69 9.03
CA GLY A 380 -32.13 2.50 9.42
C GLY A 380 -32.54 1.53 8.31
N ASP A 381 -32.16 1.75 7.04
CA ASP A 381 -32.44 0.82 5.91
C ASP A 381 -31.49 -0.39 5.94
N TRP A 382 -31.71 -1.30 6.90
CA TRP A 382 -30.89 -2.48 7.12
C TRP A 382 -31.29 -3.67 6.26
N ASN A 383 -32.46 -3.66 5.63
CA ASN A 383 -32.83 -4.65 4.61
C ASN A 383 -32.50 -4.21 3.17
N GLY A 384 -32.26 -2.91 2.92
CA GLY A 384 -31.87 -2.37 1.62
C GLY A 384 -33.05 -2.06 0.71
N ASP A 385 -34.28 -1.91 1.22
CA ASP A 385 -35.47 -1.60 0.43
C ASP A 385 -35.71 -0.09 0.23
N GLY A 386 -34.88 0.76 0.85
CA GLY A 386 -34.92 2.22 0.76
C GLY A 386 -35.82 2.88 1.81
N LYS A 387 -36.30 2.13 2.81
CA LYS A 387 -37.14 2.63 3.91
C LYS A 387 -36.55 2.20 5.25
N PHE A 388 -36.96 2.90 6.30
CA PHE A 388 -36.73 2.46 7.67
C PHE A 388 -38.07 2.10 8.30
N ASP A 389 -38.36 0.82 8.44
CA ASP A 389 -39.59 0.30 9.04
C ASP A 389 -39.36 -0.99 9.85
N SER A 390 -40.44 -1.66 10.28
CA SER A 390 -40.33 -2.89 11.06
C SER A 390 -39.58 -4.05 10.36
N GLY A 391 -39.48 -4.05 9.02
CA GLY A 391 -38.72 -5.01 8.22
C GLY A 391 -37.22 -4.97 8.51
N ASP A 392 -36.65 -3.79 8.75
CA ASP A 392 -35.23 -3.60 9.07
C ASP A 392 -34.86 -4.23 10.42
N PHE A 393 -35.75 -4.12 11.41
CA PHE A 393 -35.54 -4.83 12.68
C PHE A 393 -35.58 -6.34 12.50
N VAL A 394 -36.45 -6.85 11.62
CA VAL A 394 -36.47 -8.28 11.31
C VAL A 394 -35.16 -8.70 10.65
N ALA A 395 -34.58 -7.89 9.76
CA ALA A 395 -33.27 -8.15 9.16
C ALA A 395 -32.14 -8.14 10.20
N ALA A 396 -32.03 -7.08 11.01
CA ALA A 396 -30.93 -6.93 11.97
C ALA A 396 -30.95 -7.97 13.10
N PHE A 397 -32.12 -8.41 13.58
CA PHE A 397 -32.20 -9.40 14.66
C PHE A 397 -32.06 -10.86 14.19
N GLN A 398 -32.00 -11.14 12.87
CA GLN A 398 -31.77 -12.51 12.38
C GLN A 398 -30.37 -13.04 12.71
N GLY A 399 -29.37 -12.17 12.80
CA GLY A 399 -27.97 -12.55 13.08
C GLY A 399 -27.64 -12.81 14.55
N ASP A 400 -28.59 -12.61 15.48
CA ASP A 400 -28.36 -12.70 16.93
C ASP A 400 -27.14 -11.86 17.38
N SER A 401 -26.81 -10.74 16.72
CA SER A 401 -25.58 -9.96 16.96
C SER A 401 -25.72 -8.85 18.00
N TYR A 402 -26.95 -8.48 18.36
CA TYR A 402 -27.24 -7.35 19.23
C TYR A 402 -26.59 -7.48 20.63
N GLU A 403 -25.84 -6.45 21.04
CA GLU A 403 -25.15 -6.37 22.34
C GLU A 403 -24.15 -7.52 22.58
N LYS A 404 -23.60 -8.12 21.50
CA LYS A 404 -22.53 -9.12 21.58
C LYS A 404 -21.11 -8.53 21.63
N GLY A 405 -20.97 -7.21 21.41
CA GLY A 405 -19.70 -6.52 21.34
C GLY A 405 -19.11 -6.52 19.92
N PRO A 406 -17.85 -6.04 19.75
CA PRO A 406 -17.23 -5.89 18.44
C PRO A 406 -17.09 -7.22 17.71
N ARG A 407 -17.32 -7.22 16.38
CA ARG A 407 -17.02 -8.37 15.53
C ARG A 407 -15.50 -8.60 15.56
N GLU A 408 -15.05 -9.84 15.78
CA GLU A 408 -13.62 -10.14 15.76
C GLU A 408 -13.04 -9.80 14.38
N GLY A 409 -12.04 -8.93 14.34
CA GLY A 409 -11.41 -8.45 13.10
C GLY A 409 -12.12 -7.29 12.39
N GLY A 410 -13.08 -6.60 13.00
CA GLY A 410 -13.71 -5.41 12.41
C GLY A 410 -12.81 -4.16 12.44
N LEU A 411 -12.74 -3.42 11.34
CA LEU A 411 -11.99 -2.16 11.23
C LEU A 411 -12.66 -1.08 12.10
N MET A 412 -12.00 -0.65 13.19
CA MET A 412 -12.51 0.45 14.01
C MET A 412 -12.31 1.80 13.30
N VAL A 413 -13.33 2.31 12.61
CA VAL A 413 -13.37 3.72 12.21
C VAL A 413 -13.86 4.52 13.42
N VAL A 414 -12.93 5.16 14.14
CA VAL A 414 -13.24 6.02 15.28
C VAL A 414 -13.65 7.41 14.78
N PRO A 415 -14.89 7.89 15.00
CA PRO A 415 -15.24 9.27 14.70
C PRO A 415 -14.53 10.21 15.66
N GLU A 416 -13.68 11.11 15.17
CA GLU A 416 -13.04 12.09 16.06
C GLU A 416 -14.10 13.00 16.73
N PRO A 417 -14.04 13.21 18.06
CA PRO A 417 -15.00 14.04 18.77
C PRO A 417 -14.86 15.51 18.36
N SER A 418 -15.99 16.24 18.40
CA SER A 418 -16.26 17.63 17.98
C SER A 418 -15.39 18.75 18.63
N SER A 419 -14.09 18.54 18.72
CA SER A 419 -13.07 19.38 19.37
C SER A 419 -12.85 20.67 18.58
N LEU A 420 -12.94 20.60 17.24
CA LEU A 420 -12.81 21.75 16.34
C LEU A 420 -13.99 22.74 16.49
N SER A 421 -15.21 22.24 16.71
CA SER A 421 -16.40 23.09 16.90
C SER A 421 -16.31 23.91 18.21
N LEU A 422 -15.78 23.32 19.28
CA LEU A 422 -15.55 24.02 20.55
C LEU A 422 -14.42 25.06 20.44
N LEU A 423 -13.37 24.79 19.67
CA LEU A 423 -12.26 25.72 19.47
C LEU A 423 -12.69 26.96 18.68
N VAL A 424 -13.53 26.80 17.65
CA VAL A 424 -14.05 27.91 16.84
C VAL A 424 -15.00 28.81 17.64
N ILE A 425 -15.86 28.24 18.50
CA ILE A 425 -16.76 29.03 19.37
C ILE A 425 -15.96 29.78 20.45
N ALA A 426 -14.93 29.16 21.02
CA ALA A 426 -14.03 29.84 21.97
C ALA A 426 -13.20 30.96 21.31
N GLY A 427 -12.72 30.74 20.08
CA GLY A 427 -11.98 31.73 19.30
C GLY A 427 -12.81 32.97 18.93
N LEU A 428 -14.07 32.77 18.53
CA LEU A 428 -14.99 33.87 18.21
C LEU A 428 -15.38 34.68 19.46
N GLY A 429 -15.50 34.03 20.63
CA GLY A 429 -15.72 34.71 21.91
C GLY A 429 -14.57 35.64 22.32
N LEU A 430 -13.31 35.24 22.04
CA LEU A 430 -12.12 36.03 22.36
C LEU A 430 -11.91 37.23 21.42
N LEU A 431 -12.33 37.14 20.17
CA LEU A 431 -12.26 38.24 19.21
C LEU A 431 -13.30 39.35 19.48
N GLY A 432 -14.42 39.03 20.16
CA GLY A 432 -15.45 40.00 20.55
C GLY A 432 -15.04 40.97 21.67
N PHE A 433 -14.04 40.63 22.50
CA PHE A 433 -13.62 41.47 23.63
C PHE A 433 -12.51 42.49 23.30
N ARG A 434 -11.99 42.51 22.06
CA ARG A 434 -10.88 43.38 21.65
C ARG A 434 -11.29 44.70 20.98
N ARG A 435 -12.57 45.07 21.02
CA ARG A 435 -13.07 46.39 20.60
C ARG A 435 -13.66 47.18 21.78
N LYS A 436 -12.79 47.88 22.52
CA LYS A 436 -13.06 49.18 23.16
C LYS A 436 -11.77 49.98 23.29
#